data_AF-A0A124FBM2-F1
#
_entry.id   AF-A0A124FBM2-F1
#
_cell.length_a   1.000
_cell.length_b   1.000
_cell.length_c   1.000
_cell.angle_alpha   90.00
_cell.angle_beta   90.00
_cell.angle_gamma   90.00
#
_symmetry.space_group_name_H-M   'P 1'
#
loop_
_entity.id
_entity.type
_entity.pdbx_description
1 polymer ?
#
loop_
_entity_poly.entity_id
_entity_poly.type
_entity_poly.pdbx_seq_one_letter_code
_entity_poly.pdbx_strand_id
1 'polypeptide(L)'
;KIVESVKAVGAGEKAKIVRGYCESKGIDFPVVVGDSISDYKMFEAARGLGGVAIAFNGNEYALKHADVAIISPTAMSEAKVIELFMERKERAFEVLSAVSIPETEIYIMENSDFGEVLEKSKRMRVRLRGLAGELG
;
A
#
# COMPACT_ATOMS: atom_id res chain seq x y z
N LYS A 1 10.76 29.54 16.94
CA LYS A 1 9.60 28.73 16.50
C LYS A 1 9.74 28.40 15.00
N ILE A 2 10.66 27.51 14.64
CA ILE A 2 10.91 27.12 13.23
C ILE A 2 10.11 25.86 12.86
N VAL A 3 9.94 24.93 13.81
CA VAL A 3 9.15 23.71 13.59
C VAL A 3 7.67 24.03 13.38
N GLU A 4 7.11 24.97 14.15
CA GLU A 4 5.69 25.39 14.04
C GLU A 4 5.34 26.05 12.69
N SER A 5 6.32 26.57 11.94
CA SER A 5 6.05 27.16 10.61
C SER A 5 5.99 26.14 9.49
N VAL A 6 6.34 24.87 9.75
CA VAL A 6 6.33 23.81 8.74
C VAL A 6 4.99 23.08 8.80
N LYS A 7 4.26 23.10 7.68
CA LYS A 7 3.04 22.30 7.50
C LYS A 7 3.43 20.88 7.09
N ALA A 8 3.81 20.05 8.06
CA ALA A 8 4.19 18.66 7.82
C ALA A 8 2.99 17.80 7.39
N VAL A 9 3.27 16.74 6.64
CA VAL A 9 2.28 15.71 6.26
C VAL A 9 2.76 14.37 6.82
N GLY A 10 2.14 13.96 7.93
CA GLY A 10 2.32 12.62 8.49
C GLY A 10 1.17 11.69 8.14
N ALA A 11 1.12 10.54 8.81
CA ALA A 11 0.05 9.55 8.60
C ALA A 11 -1.35 10.13 8.82
N GLY A 12 -1.51 10.98 9.84
CA GLY A 12 -2.79 11.63 10.13
C GLY A 12 -3.25 12.53 8.98
N GLU A 13 -2.33 13.31 8.42
CA GLU A 13 -2.62 14.22 7.31
C GLU A 13 -2.91 13.45 6.03
N LYS A 14 -2.15 12.39 5.70
CA LYS A 14 -2.46 11.53 4.53
C LYS A 14 -3.89 10.96 4.60
N ALA A 15 -4.28 10.47 5.77
CA ALA A 15 -5.63 9.95 6.00
C ALA A 15 -6.72 11.03 5.85
N LYS A 16 -6.47 12.26 6.30
CA LYS A 16 -7.41 13.39 6.11
C LYS A 16 -7.52 13.79 4.64
N ILE A 17 -6.39 13.84 3.93
CA ILE A 17 -6.33 14.21 2.52
C ILE A 17 -7.10 13.20 1.66
N VAL A 18 -6.88 11.88 1.87
CA VAL A 18 -7.61 10.84 1.14
C VAL A 18 -9.11 10.93 1.40
N ARG A 19 -9.56 11.08 2.66
CA ARG A 19 -10.98 11.27 2.97
C ARG A 19 -11.58 12.48 2.26
N GLY A 20 -10.86 13.61 2.26
CA GLY A 20 -11.33 14.82 1.57
C GLY A 20 -11.45 14.65 0.05
N TYR A 21 -10.54 13.92 -0.59
CA TYR A 21 -10.68 13.56 -2.01
C TYR A 21 -11.88 12.64 -2.25
N CYS A 22 -12.09 11.64 -1.39
CA CYS A 22 -13.21 10.73 -1.55
C CYS A 22 -14.55 11.44 -1.42
N GLU A 23 -14.69 12.28 -0.40
CA GLU A 23 -15.89 13.09 -0.18
C GLU A 23 -16.16 14.07 -1.33
N SER A 24 -15.14 14.85 -1.73
CA SER A 24 -15.31 15.89 -2.77
C SER A 24 -15.48 15.35 -4.20
N LYS A 25 -15.05 14.11 -4.45
CA LYS A 25 -15.13 13.48 -5.78
C LYS A 25 -16.14 12.33 -5.85
N GLY A 26 -16.78 11.98 -4.73
CA GLY A 26 -17.68 10.83 -4.66
C GLY A 26 -16.99 9.49 -4.93
N ILE A 27 -15.76 9.31 -4.44
CA ILE A 27 -15.03 8.03 -4.57
C ILE A 27 -15.58 7.07 -3.52
N ASP A 28 -16.24 6.01 -3.97
CA ASP A 28 -16.82 4.96 -3.13
C ASP A 28 -15.85 3.82 -2.81
N PHE A 29 -14.81 3.64 -3.62
CA PHE A 29 -13.78 2.62 -3.47
C PHE A 29 -12.38 3.24 -3.58
N PRO A 30 -11.81 3.80 -2.50
CA PRO A 30 -10.47 4.37 -2.55
C PRO A 30 -9.39 3.30 -2.69
N VAL A 31 -8.52 3.46 -3.69
CA VAL A 31 -7.31 2.64 -3.88
C VAL A 31 -6.11 3.44 -3.39
N VAL A 32 -5.44 2.98 -2.33
CA VAL A 32 -4.27 3.66 -1.77
C VAL A 32 -3.04 2.76 -1.78
N VAL A 33 -1.87 3.35 -2.05
CA VAL A 33 -0.58 2.66 -2.10
C VAL A 33 0.39 3.31 -1.13
N GLY A 34 1.18 2.51 -0.43
CA GLY A 34 2.18 2.98 0.53
C GLY A 34 3.21 1.91 0.86
N ASP A 35 4.18 2.24 1.71
CA ASP A 35 5.30 1.33 2.00
C ASP A 35 5.82 1.41 3.45
N SER A 36 5.37 2.39 4.24
CA SER A 36 6.00 2.75 5.50
C SER A 36 5.03 3.10 6.63
N ILE A 37 5.60 3.47 7.79
CA ILE A 37 4.87 4.02 8.95
C ILE A 37 4.08 5.28 8.57
N SER A 38 4.52 6.06 7.58
CA SER A 38 3.79 7.28 7.22
C SER A 38 2.43 7.00 6.56
N ASP A 39 2.16 5.75 6.17
CA ASP A 39 1.00 5.36 5.36
C ASP A 39 -0.10 4.65 6.14
N TYR A 40 0.18 4.12 7.34
CA TYR A 40 -0.77 3.20 7.99
C TYR A 40 -2.16 3.81 8.26
N LYS A 41 -2.24 5.10 8.64
CA LYS A 41 -3.55 5.75 8.85
C LYS A 41 -4.29 5.99 7.53
N MET A 42 -3.58 6.15 6.43
CA MET A 42 -4.17 6.23 5.09
C MET A 42 -4.73 4.87 4.68
N PHE A 43 -4.01 3.78 4.98
CA PHE A 43 -4.49 2.42 4.77
C PHE A 43 -5.78 2.14 5.57
N GLU A 44 -5.75 2.38 6.88
CA GLU A 44 -6.94 2.23 7.73
C GLU A 44 -8.12 3.10 7.27
N ALA A 45 -7.84 4.31 6.76
CA ALA A 45 -8.88 5.17 6.20
C ALA A 45 -9.51 4.61 4.93
N ALA A 46 -8.70 4.09 4.00
CA ALA A 46 -9.21 3.48 2.77
C ALA A 46 -10.05 2.22 3.07
N ARG A 47 -9.54 1.35 3.97
CA ARG A 47 -10.23 0.15 4.46
C ARG A 47 -11.58 0.49 5.10
N GLY A 48 -11.60 1.48 5.98
CA GLY A 48 -12.83 1.94 6.64
C GLY A 48 -13.85 2.57 5.69
N LEU A 49 -13.43 2.98 4.48
CA LEU A 49 -14.31 3.47 3.42
C LEU A 49 -14.74 2.37 2.44
N GLY A 50 -14.36 1.11 2.68
CA GLY A 50 -14.66 -0.02 1.79
C GLY A 50 -13.72 -0.15 0.60
N GLY A 51 -12.65 0.64 0.54
CA GLY A 51 -11.61 0.55 -0.49
C GLY A 51 -10.54 -0.48 -0.18
N VAL A 52 -9.34 -0.27 -0.74
CA VAL A 52 -8.20 -1.20 -0.60
C VAL A 52 -6.91 -0.47 -0.24
N ALA A 53 -6.15 -1.06 0.69
CA ALA A 53 -4.81 -0.66 1.06
C ALA A 53 -3.75 -1.61 0.46
N ILE A 54 -2.86 -1.05 -0.37
CA ILE A 54 -1.81 -1.80 -1.07
C ILE A 54 -0.43 -1.39 -0.54
N ALA A 55 0.32 -2.35 -0.02
CA ALA A 55 1.72 -2.16 0.34
C ALA A 55 2.64 -2.56 -0.83
N PHE A 56 3.50 -1.66 -1.30
CA PHE A 56 4.54 -1.98 -2.28
C PHE A 56 5.91 -2.08 -1.61
N ASN A 57 6.49 -3.28 -1.55
CA ASN A 57 7.74 -3.57 -0.84
C ASN A 57 7.75 -2.94 0.58
N GLY A 58 6.62 -3.10 1.26
CA GLY A 58 6.32 -2.46 2.54
C GLY A 58 7.15 -3.00 3.70
N ASN A 59 7.41 -2.14 4.67
CA ASN A 59 7.97 -2.54 5.96
C ASN A 59 6.89 -3.21 6.84
N GLU A 60 7.27 -3.64 8.05
CA GLU A 60 6.34 -4.29 8.98
C GLU A 60 5.12 -3.43 9.32
N TYR A 61 5.30 -2.12 9.44
CA TYR A 61 4.21 -1.21 9.74
C TYR A 61 3.22 -1.11 8.57
N ALA A 62 3.69 -1.00 7.33
CA ALA A 62 2.80 -0.98 6.18
C ALA A 62 2.03 -2.30 6.04
N LEU A 63 2.71 -3.44 6.17
CA LEU A 63 2.10 -4.76 6.00
C LEU A 63 1.04 -5.07 7.05
N LYS A 64 1.21 -4.61 8.31
CA LYS A 64 0.19 -4.80 9.36
C LYS A 64 -1.15 -4.13 9.06
N HIS A 65 -1.15 -3.15 8.16
CA HIS A 65 -2.31 -2.32 7.85
C HIS A 65 -2.78 -2.47 6.39
N ALA A 66 -2.11 -3.31 5.58
CA ALA A 66 -2.44 -3.51 4.17
C ALA A 66 -3.41 -4.69 3.97
N ASP A 67 -4.25 -4.60 2.93
CA ASP A 67 -5.05 -5.73 2.46
C ASP A 67 -4.29 -6.54 1.40
N VAL A 68 -3.46 -5.86 0.60
CA VAL A 68 -2.66 -6.45 -0.47
C VAL A 68 -1.19 -6.05 -0.29
N ALA A 69 -0.28 -7.01 -0.42
CA ALA A 69 1.15 -6.75 -0.52
C ALA A 69 1.67 -7.10 -1.91
N ILE A 70 2.39 -6.17 -2.53
CA ILE A 70 3.10 -6.36 -3.79
C ILE A 70 4.59 -6.41 -3.45
N ILE A 71 5.24 -7.52 -3.79
CA ILE A 71 6.68 -7.72 -3.65
C ILE A 71 7.24 -7.80 -5.06
N SER A 72 7.93 -6.76 -5.53
CA SER A 72 8.35 -6.67 -6.93
C SER A 72 9.50 -5.68 -7.14
N PRO A 73 10.40 -5.93 -8.12
CA PRO A 73 11.42 -4.97 -8.50
C PRO A 73 10.92 -3.88 -9.48
N THR A 74 9.64 -3.92 -9.90
CA THR A 74 9.11 -3.06 -10.96
C THR A 74 7.77 -2.43 -10.60
N ALA A 75 7.63 -1.13 -10.88
CA ALA A 75 6.37 -0.39 -10.72
C ALA A 75 5.27 -0.84 -11.71
N MET A 76 5.61 -1.68 -12.70
CA MET A 76 4.59 -2.31 -13.56
C MET A 76 3.64 -3.21 -12.77
N SER A 77 4.12 -3.77 -11.65
CA SER A 77 3.27 -4.54 -10.72
C SER A 77 2.26 -3.64 -10.02
N GLU A 78 2.68 -2.46 -9.53
CA GLU A 78 1.78 -1.45 -8.97
C GLU A 78 0.75 -1.02 -10.02
N ALA A 79 1.21 -0.64 -11.22
CA ALA A 79 0.34 -0.21 -12.30
C ALA A 79 -0.73 -1.26 -12.61
N LYS A 80 -0.35 -2.55 -12.68
CA LYS A 80 -1.29 -3.62 -12.97
C LYS A 80 -2.31 -3.84 -11.86
N VAL A 81 -1.87 -3.83 -10.59
CA VAL A 81 -2.77 -4.04 -9.44
C VAL A 81 -3.71 -2.84 -9.26
N ILE A 82 -3.20 -1.62 -9.40
CA ILE A 82 -4.02 -0.40 -9.35
C ILE A 82 -5.06 -0.43 -10.47
N GLU A 83 -4.68 -0.73 -11.71
CA GLU A 83 -5.62 -0.86 -12.84
C GLU A 83 -6.75 -1.83 -12.49
N LEU A 84 -6.42 -3.03 -11.99
CA LEU A 84 -7.42 -4.03 -11.62
C LEU A 84 -8.42 -3.51 -10.57
N PHE A 85 -7.93 -2.85 -9.52
CA PHE A 85 -8.81 -2.28 -8.48
C PHE A 85 -9.62 -1.08 -8.98
N MET A 86 -9.06 -0.23 -9.84
CA MET A 86 -9.78 0.90 -10.43
C MET A 86 -10.90 0.43 -11.37
N GLU A 87 -10.71 -0.69 -12.08
CA GLU A 87 -11.72 -1.25 -13.00
C GLU A 87 -12.75 -2.14 -12.29
N ARG A 88 -12.31 -2.95 -11.32
CA ARG A 88 -13.10 -4.07 -10.78
C ARG A 88 -13.47 -3.92 -9.31
N LYS A 89 -12.88 -2.93 -8.61
CA LYS A 89 -13.08 -2.70 -7.18
C LYS A 89 -12.86 -4.00 -6.38
N GLU A 90 -13.84 -4.43 -5.60
CA GLU A 90 -13.79 -5.64 -4.77
C GLU A 90 -13.50 -6.90 -5.59
N ARG A 91 -13.96 -6.97 -6.85
CA ARG A 91 -13.76 -8.14 -7.71
C ARG A 91 -12.31 -8.29 -8.21
N ALA A 92 -11.46 -7.30 -7.98
CA ALA A 92 -10.04 -7.39 -8.33
C ALA A 92 -9.33 -8.50 -7.54
N PHE A 93 -9.72 -8.75 -6.29
CA PHE A 93 -9.13 -9.79 -5.44
C PHE A 93 -9.18 -11.18 -6.09
N GLU A 94 -10.25 -11.48 -6.82
CA GLU A 94 -10.46 -12.78 -7.51
C GLU A 94 -9.40 -13.06 -8.58
N VAL A 95 -8.74 -12.03 -9.12
CA VAL A 95 -7.85 -12.13 -10.27
C VAL A 95 -6.40 -11.74 -9.98
N LEU A 96 -6.07 -11.35 -8.74
CA LEU A 96 -4.69 -10.98 -8.38
C LEU A 96 -3.71 -12.13 -8.59
N SER A 97 -4.12 -13.37 -8.33
CA SER A 97 -3.30 -14.58 -8.52
C SER A 97 -2.97 -14.87 -9.99
N ALA A 98 -3.74 -14.30 -10.93
CA ALA A 98 -3.49 -14.44 -12.36
C ALA A 98 -2.46 -13.41 -12.89
N VAL A 99 -2.07 -12.44 -12.07
CA VAL A 99 -1.05 -11.46 -12.46
C VAL A 99 0.31 -12.14 -12.50
N SER A 100 0.88 -12.22 -13.70
CA SER A 100 2.20 -12.80 -13.95
C SER A 100 3.15 -11.73 -14.47
N ILE A 101 4.05 -11.28 -13.60
CA ILE A 101 5.11 -10.31 -13.91
C ILE A 101 6.41 -10.92 -13.36
N PRO A 102 7.55 -10.85 -14.09
CA PRO A 102 8.81 -11.39 -13.60
C PRO A 102 9.18 -10.87 -12.21
N GLU A 103 9.64 -11.79 -11.34
CA GLU A 103 10.07 -11.49 -9.98
C GLU A 103 9.02 -10.74 -9.13
N THR A 104 7.73 -10.96 -9.41
CA THR A 104 6.62 -10.32 -8.71
C THR A 104 5.76 -11.35 -7.99
N GLU A 105 5.53 -11.10 -6.71
CA GLU A 105 4.59 -11.86 -5.88
C GLU A 105 3.54 -10.89 -5.32
N ILE A 106 2.27 -11.27 -5.41
CA ILE A 106 1.13 -10.48 -4.90
C ILE A 106 0.39 -11.33 -3.87
N TYR A 107 0.24 -10.78 -2.68
CA TYR A 107 -0.35 -11.45 -1.53
C TYR A 107 -1.62 -10.73 -1.09
N ILE A 108 -2.67 -11.51 -0.81
CA ILE A 108 -3.84 -11.04 -0.06
C ILE A 108 -3.56 -11.32 1.40
N MET A 109 -3.37 -10.26 2.20
CA MET A 109 -2.77 -10.35 3.54
C MET A 109 -3.57 -11.22 4.51
N GLU A 110 -4.90 -11.18 4.45
CA GLU A 110 -5.77 -12.03 5.29
C GLU A 110 -5.61 -13.54 5.02
N ASN A 111 -5.13 -13.91 3.84
CA ASN A 111 -4.99 -15.30 3.37
C ASN A 111 -3.52 -15.75 3.30
N SER A 112 -2.60 -14.99 3.90
CA SER A 112 -1.15 -15.20 3.76
C SER A 112 -0.46 -15.32 5.11
N ASP A 113 0.65 -16.05 5.18
CA ASP A 113 1.52 -16.04 6.36
C ASP A 113 2.25 -14.70 6.46
N PHE A 114 1.98 -13.95 7.53
CA PHE A 114 2.54 -12.62 7.72
C PHE A 114 4.09 -12.63 7.80
N GLY A 115 4.67 -13.65 8.42
CA GLY A 115 6.13 -13.77 8.59
C GLY A 115 6.83 -13.95 7.24
N GLU A 116 6.30 -14.85 6.41
CA GLU A 116 6.79 -15.09 5.05
C GLU A 116 6.73 -13.83 4.20
N VAL A 117 5.56 -13.16 4.18
CA VAL A 117 5.36 -11.93 3.39
C VAL A 117 6.30 -10.82 3.87
N LEU A 118 6.44 -10.65 5.19
CA LEU A 118 7.33 -9.66 5.77
C LEU A 118 8.79 -9.88 5.37
N GLU A 119 9.27 -11.12 5.45
CA GLU A 119 10.64 -11.45 5.10
C GLU A 119 10.93 -11.14 3.62
N LYS A 120 10.06 -11.60 2.72
CA LYS A 120 10.19 -11.37 1.28
C LYS A 120 10.10 -9.88 0.93
N SER A 121 9.16 -9.16 1.54
CA SER A 121 8.94 -7.73 1.29
C SER A 121 10.15 -6.90 1.72
N LYS A 122 10.69 -7.15 2.93
CA LYS A 122 11.91 -6.45 3.40
C LYS A 122 13.12 -6.76 2.53
N ARG A 123 13.25 -8.00 2.04
CA ARG A 123 14.33 -8.38 1.12
C ARG A 123 14.27 -7.58 -0.19
N MET A 124 13.09 -7.48 -0.81
CA MET A 124 12.91 -6.68 -2.03
C MET A 124 13.11 -5.18 -1.76
N ARG A 125 12.62 -4.68 -0.63
CA ARG A 125 12.81 -3.30 -0.18
C ARG A 125 14.30 -2.93 -0.09
N VAL A 126 15.11 -3.76 0.56
CA VAL A 126 16.57 -3.55 0.67
C VAL A 126 17.26 -3.72 -0.67
N ARG A 127 16.83 -4.69 -1.51
CA ARG A 127 17.36 -4.83 -2.87
C ARG A 127 17.20 -3.56 -3.70
N LEU A 128 16.06 -2.88 -3.60
CA LEU A 128 15.80 -1.65 -4.38
C LEU A 128 16.38 -0.38 -3.74
N ARG A 129 16.40 -0.30 -2.40
CA ARG A 129 16.72 0.96 -1.68
C ARG A 129 18.07 0.93 -0.95
N GLY A 130 18.76 -0.20 -0.94
CA GLY A 130 19.96 -0.41 -0.13
C GLY A 130 19.68 -0.22 1.38
N LEU A 131 20.69 0.26 2.12
CA LEU A 131 20.59 0.52 3.56
C LEU A 131 19.48 1.51 3.94
N ALA A 132 19.10 2.41 3.02
CA ALA A 132 17.99 3.34 3.24
C ALA A 132 16.62 2.62 3.30
N GLY A 133 16.53 1.37 2.85
CA GLY A 133 15.34 0.53 2.99
C GLY A 133 15.12 0.01 4.41
N GLU A 134 16.16 0.01 5.25
CA GLU A 134 16.06 -0.40 6.66
C GLU A 134 15.66 0.75 7.59
N LEU A 135 15.76 1.98 7.10
CA LEU A 135 15.35 3.18 7.82
C LEU A 135 13.84 3.38 7.70
N GLY A 136 13.17 3.58 8.84
CA GLY A 136 11.74 3.92 8.92
C GLY A 136 10.83 2.80 8.43
#